data_AF-A0A6B3CA47-F1
#
_entry.id   AF-A0A6B3CA47-F1
#
_cell.length_a   1.000
_cell.length_b   1.000
_cell.length_c   1.000
_cell.angle_alpha   90.00
_cell.angle_beta   90.00
_cell.angle_gamma   90.00
#
_symmetry.space_group_name_H-M   'P 1'
#
loop_
_entity.id
_entity.type
_entity.pdbx_description
1 polymer ?
#
loop_
_entity_poly.entity_id
_entity_poly.type
_entity_poly.pdbx_seq_one_letter_code
_entity_poly.pdbx_strand_id
1 'polypeptide(L)'
;PLPAGYKVVHDAVQAMMPRVDYPELLLEVHARTGMYDAIDHVSGQAARPEDLDLTLTALLVHKSTNIGMEPVIKPGERALTRSRLTAADHGYFHLPGLRSASGLLVGAQGRIGITGDSGGGHVASADGM
;
A
#
# COMPACT_ATOMS: atom_id res chain seq x y z
N PRO A 1 -5.83 34.25 5.28
CA PRO A 1 -6.90 34.13 4.25
C PRO A 1 -6.37 33.36 3.04
N LEU A 2 -7.21 32.52 2.42
CA LEU A 2 -6.82 31.74 1.25
C LEU A 2 -6.75 32.62 -0.02
N PRO A 3 -5.90 32.29 -1.01
CA PRO A 3 -5.79 33.07 -2.24
C PRO A 3 -7.11 33.16 -3.02
N ALA A 4 -7.29 34.26 -3.78
CA ALA A 4 -8.39 34.39 -4.71
C ALA A 4 -8.38 33.21 -5.71
N GLY A 5 -9.53 32.58 -5.94
CA GLY A 5 -9.67 31.42 -6.81
C GLY A 5 -9.38 30.06 -6.16
N TYR A 6 -8.85 30.00 -4.93
CA TYR A 6 -8.58 28.73 -4.24
C TYR A 6 -9.78 27.80 -4.24
N LYS A 7 -10.96 28.30 -3.86
CA LYS A 7 -12.16 27.47 -3.70
C LYS A 7 -12.57 26.82 -5.03
N VAL A 8 -12.54 27.58 -6.13
CA VAL A 8 -12.92 27.09 -7.46
C VAL A 8 -11.98 25.97 -7.91
N VAL A 9 -10.67 26.16 -7.74
CA VAL A 9 -9.68 25.13 -8.11
C VAL A 9 -9.77 23.91 -7.19
N HIS A 10 -9.91 24.14 -5.88
CA HIS A 10 -10.07 23.07 -4.90
C HIS A 10 -11.28 22.19 -5.21
N ASP A 11 -12.47 22.80 -5.40
CA ASP A 11 -13.70 22.07 -5.70
C ASP A 11 -13.58 21.29 -7.03
N ALA A 12 -12.95 21.88 -8.05
CA ALA A 12 -12.71 21.20 -9.33
C ALA A 12 -11.78 19.99 -9.18
N VAL A 13 -10.69 20.12 -8.42
CA VAL A 13 -9.79 19.00 -8.11
C VAL A 13 -10.51 17.92 -7.32
N GLN A 14 -11.27 18.28 -6.28
CA GLN A 14 -12.05 17.32 -5.49
C GLN A 14 -13.08 16.56 -6.34
N ALA A 15 -13.68 17.21 -7.34
CA ALA A 15 -14.60 16.57 -8.27
C ALA A 15 -13.92 15.56 -9.22
N MET A 16 -12.61 15.69 -9.46
CA MET A 16 -11.82 14.78 -10.30
C MET A 16 -11.15 13.65 -9.52
N MET A 17 -11.08 13.73 -8.18
CA MET A 17 -10.43 12.70 -7.37
C MET A 17 -11.21 11.38 -7.45
N PRO A 18 -10.54 10.23 -7.69
CA PRO A 18 -11.20 8.94 -7.62
C PRO A 18 -11.74 8.69 -6.21
N ARG A 19 -12.99 8.21 -6.13
CA ARG A 19 -13.59 7.76 -4.87
C ARG A 19 -13.20 6.30 -4.66
N VAL A 20 -12.09 6.09 -3.97
CA VAL A 20 -11.58 4.76 -3.59
C VAL A 20 -11.18 4.82 -2.12
N ASP A 21 -11.48 3.78 -1.36
CA ASP A 21 -10.99 3.70 0.01
C ASP A 21 -9.50 3.27 0.03
N TYR A 22 -8.82 3.54 1.14
CA TYR A 22 -7.37 3.27 1.21
C TYR A 22 -7.03 1.77 1.09
N PRO A 23 -7.74 0.83 1.75
CA PRO A 23 -7.53 -0.61 1.54
C PRO A 23 -7.75 -1.06 0.08
N GLU A 24 -8.81 -0.61 -0.57
CA GLU A 24 -9.13 -0.94 -1.97
C GLU A 24 -8.05 -0.41 -2.91
N LEU A 25 -7.54 0.80 -2.65
CA LEU A 25 -6.40 1.35 -3.39
C LEU A 25 -5.15 0.45 -3.28
N LEU A 26 -4.86 -0.06 -2.09
CA LEU A 26 -3.71 -0.95 -1.88
C LEU A 26 -3.87 -2.29 -2.61
N LEU A 27 -5.07 -2.87 -2.60
CA LEU A 27 -5.37 -4.10 -3.33
C LEU A 27 -5.31 -3.88 -4.85
N GLU A 28 -5.82 -2.75 -5.35
CA GLU A 28 -5.73 -2.39 -6.77
C GLU A 28 -4.26 -2.18 -7.20
N VAL A 29 -3.47 -1.49 -6.38
CA VAL A 29 -2.03 -1.33 -6.62
C VAL A 29 -1.34 -2.70 -6.63
N HIS A 30 -1.69 -3.60 -5.71
CA HIS A 30 -1.18 -4.96 -5.74
C HIS A 30 -1.57 -5.70 -7.02
N ALA A 31 -2.84 -5.67 -7.43
CA ALA A 31 -3.30 -6.30 -8.66
C ALA A 31 -2.54 -5.81 -9.91
N ARG A 32 -2.12 -4.54 -9.93
CA ARG A 32 -1.35 -3.95 -11.05
C ARG A 32 0.15 -4.21 -11.00
N THR A 33 0.72 -4.46 -9.82
CA THR A 33 2.18 -4.44 -9.60
C THR A 33 2.75 -5.75 -9.09
N GLY A 34 1.93 -6.63 -8.53
CA GLY A 34 2.39 -7.82 -7.83
C GLY A 34 3.16 -7.51 -6.53
N MET A 35 3.02 -6.31 -5.94
CA MET A 35 3.90 -5.88 -4.84
C MET A 35 3.97 -6.86 -3.66
N TYR A 36 2.87 -7.52 -3.29
CA TYR A 36 2.85 -8.48 -2.19
C TYR A 36 3.45 -9.85 -2.55
N ASP A 37 3.55 -10.18 -3.84
CA ASP A 37 4.13 -11.45 -4.29
C ASP A 37 5.64 -11.50 -4.06
N ALA A 38 6.29 -10.33 -4.02
CA ALA A 38 7.71 -10.19 -3.70
C ALA A 38 8.04 -10.33 -2.20
N ILE A 39 7.03 -10.50 -1.35
CA ILE A 39 7.20 -10.63 0.10
C ILE A 39 7.14 -12.11 0.48
N ASP A 40 8.30 -12.73 0.65
CA ASP A 40 8.42 -14.11 1.11
C ASP A 40 8.24 -14.24 2.62
N HIS A 41 7.89 -15.44 3.09
CA HIS A 41 7.86 -15.71 4.52
C HIS A 41 9.29 -15.77 5.10
N VAL A 42 9.54 -15.25 6.32
CA VAL A 42 10.90 -15.18 6.91
C VAL A 42 11.57 -16.55 7.04
N SER A 43 10.78 -17.62 7.17
CA SER A 43 11.30 -18.98 7.29
C SER A 43 11.66 -19.63 5.94
N GLY A 44 11.45 -18.94 4.82
CA GLY A 44 11.66 -19.48 3.47
C GLY A 44 10.56 -20.46 3.01
N GLN A 45 9.43 -20.54 3.71
CA GLN A 45 8.29 -21.34 3.28
C GLN A 45 7.68 -20.76 2.00
N ALA A 46 7.54 -21.61 0.97
CA ALA A 46 6.94 -21.23 -0.31
C ALA A 46 5.39 -21.24 -0.26
N ALA A 47 4.79 -21.96 0.68
CA ALA A 47 3.33 -22.06 0.79
C ALA A 47 2.75 -20.72 1.27
N ARG A 48 2.06 -20.03 0.36
CA ARG A 48 1.32 -18.80 0.69
C ARG A 48 -0.09 -19.18 1.15
N PRO A 49 -0.49 -18.79 2.37
CA PRO A 49 -1.84 -19.02 2.82
C PRO A 49 -2.84 -18.15 2.04
N GLU A 50 -4.04 -18.69 1.81
CA GLU A 50 -5.12 -18.03 1.06
C GLU A 50 -5.46 -16.63 1.62
N ASP A 51 -5.75 -15.69 0.72
CA ASP A 51 -6.06 -14.27 0.98
C ASP A 51 -4.94 -13.52 1.73
N LEU A 52 -3.69 -13.87 1.48
CA LEU A 52 -2.54 -13.21 2.12
C LEU A 52 -2.42 -11.73 1.69
N ASP A 53 -2.81 -11.37 0.48
CA ASP A 53 -2.90 -10.00 0.00
C ASP A 53 -3.84 -9.16 0.88
N LEU A 54 -5.03 -9.66 1.21
CA LEU A 54 -5.96 -9.01 2.12
C LEU A 54 -5.37 -8.85 3.52
N THR A 55 -4.68 -9.89 4.03
CA THR A 55 -3.95 -9.81 5.31
C THR A 55 -2.85 -8.74 5.27
N LEU A 56 -2.04 -8.69 4.21
CA LEU A 56 -0.95 -7.73 4.05
C LEU A 56 -1.45 -6.30 3.85
N THR A 57 -2.58 -6.12 3.16
CA THR A 57 -3.27 -4.83 3.06
C THR A 57 -3.70 -4.34 4.43
N ALA A 58 -4.35 -5.18 5.24
CA ALA A 58 -4.73 -4.81 6.60
C ALA A 58 -3.53 -4.42 7.47
N LEU A 59 -2.42 -5.16 7.36
CA LEU A 59 -1.16 -4.82 8.04
C LEU A 59 -0.60 -3.47 7.59
N LEU A 60 -0.57 -3.22 6.28
CA LEU A 60 -0.08 -1.96 5.73
C LEU A 60 -0.96 -0.78 6.12
N VAL A 61 -2.29 -0.95 6.12
CA VAL A 61 -3.25 0.08 6.56
C VAL A 61 -2.96 0.48 7.99
N HIS A 62 -2.91 -0.47 8.94
CA HIS A 62 -2.76 -0.08 10.34
C HIS A 62 -1.38 0.52 10.66
N LYS A 63 -0.32 0.07 9.97
CA LYS A 63 1.04 0.57 10.17
C LYS A 63 1.25 1.95 9.55
N SER A 64 0.71 2.20 8.36
CA SER A 64 0.85 3.50 7.67
C SER A 64 -0.04 4.59 8.27
N THR A 65 -1.18 4.22 8.86
CA THR A 65 -2.15 5.18 9.43
C THR A 65 -2.07 5.33 10.95
N ASN A 66 -1.24 4.53 11.63
CA ASN A 66 -1.05 4.57 13.08
C ASN A 66 -2.33 4.34 13.91
N ILE A 67 -3.33 3.64 13.36
CA ILE A 67 -4.64 3.40 14.02
C ILE A 67 -4.63 2.21 15.00
N GLY A 68 -3.51 1.51 15.14
CA GLY A 68 -3.41 0.24 15.88
C GLY A 68 -4.08 -0.93 15.13
N MET A 69 -3.89 -2.17 15.60
CA MET A 69 -4.37 -3.35 14.88
C MET A 69 -5.89 -3.60 15.07
N GLU A 70 -6.51 -3.07 16.13
CA GLU A 70 -7.93 -3.30 16.45
C GLU A 70 -8.90 -2.97 15.30
N PRO A 71 -8.78 -1.82 14.62
CA PRO A 71 -9.72 -1.44 13.57
C PRO A 71 -9.67 -2.33 12.32
N VAL A 72 -8.62 -3.12 12.13
CA VAL A 72 -8.47 -4.02 10.97
C VAL A 72 -8.76 -5.48 11.30
N ILE A 73 -9.07 -5.80 12.56
CA ILE A 73 -9.45 -7.16 12.98
C ILE A 73 -10.92 -7.41 12.67
N LYS A 74 -11.20 -8.50 11.95
CA LYS A 74 -12.57 -8.98 11.68
C LYS A 74 -12.65 -10.48 11.98
N PRO A 75 -13.16 -10.89 13.17
CA PRO A 75 -13.15 -12.29 13.59
C PRO A 75 -13.90 -13.26 12.67
N GLY A 76 -14.92 -12.78 11.95
CA GLY A 76 -15.68 -13.57 10.97
C GLY A 76 -14.99 -13.69 9.61
N GLU A 77 -13.81 -13.10 9.41
CA GLU A 77 -13.05 -13.13 8.17
C GLU A 77 -11.70 -13.81 8.41
N ARG A 78 -11.45 -14.95 7.75
CA ARG A 78 -10.27 -15.79 8.01
C ARG A 78 -8.97 -15.00 7.79
N ALA A 79 -8.94 -14.16 6.77
CA ALA A 79 -7.80 -13.32 6.41
C ALA A 79 -7.52 -12.19 7.41
N LEU A 80 -8.49 -11.83 8.26
CA LEU A 80 -8.45 -10.64 9.13
C LEU A 80 -8.64 -10.99 10.61
N THR A 81 -8.52 -12.25 11.00
CA THR A 81 -8.48 -12.61 12.43
C THR A 81 -7.21 -12.05 13.08
N ARG A 82 -7.25 -11.76 14.39
CA ARG A 82 -6.07 -11.30 15.14
C ARG A 82 -4.91 -12.28 14.99
N SER A 83 -5.15 -13.58 15.14
CA SER A 83 -4.13 -14.62 15.01
C SER A 83 -3.49 -14.61 13.62
N ARG A 84 -4.31 -14.47 12.56
CA ARG A 84 -3.83 -14.35 11.19
C ARG A 84 -2.94 -13.12 10.99
N LEU A 85 -3.38 -11.95 11.45
CA LEU A 85 -2.63 -10.70 11.32
C LEU A 85 -1.31 -10.75 12.09
N THR A 86 -1.32 -11.23 13.34
CA THR A 86 -0.11 -11.39 14.15
C THR A 86 0.90 -12.34 13.50
N ALA A 87 0.43 -13.50 13.02
CA ALA A 87 1.31 -14.45 12.33
C ALA A 87 1.91 -13.85 11.06
N ALA A 88 1.12 -13.13 10.27
CA ALA A 88 1.60 -12.49 9.05
C ALA A 88 2.54 -11.31 9.33
N ASP A 89 2.32 -10.56 10.41
CA ASP A 89 3.22 -9.47 10.81
C ASP A 89 4.63 -9.99 11.09
N HIS A 90 4.73 -11.07 11.86
CA HIS A 90 6.02 -11.73 12.14
C HIS A 90 6.59 -12.46 10.92
N GLY A 91 5.73 -12.99 10.06
CA GLY A 91 6.11 -13.86 8.95
C GLY A 91 6.49 -13.13 7.65
N TYR A 92 5.87 -11.99 7.37
CA TYR A 92 5.98 -11.33 6.06
C TYR A 92 6.39 -9.86 6.16
N PHE A 93 6.17 -9.18 7.30
CA PHE A 93 6.46 -7.75 7.42
C PHE A 93 7.94 -7.47 7.78
N HIS A 94 8.85 -7.83 6.86
CA HIS A 94 10.30 -7.67 7.03
C HIS A 94 10.93 -6.77 5.96
N LEU A 95 12.06 -6.14 6.30
CA LEU A 95 12.69 -5.13 5.44
C LEU A 95 13.10 -5.66 4.05
N PRO A 96 13.69 -6.86 3.88
CA PRO A 96 13.98 -7.39 2.55
C PRO A 96 12.74 -7.53 1.65
N GLY A 97 11.62 -8.03 2.18
CA GLY A 97 10.36 -8.16 1.46
C GLY A 97 9.78 -6.80 1.09
N LEU A 98 9.73 -5.87 2.04
CA LEU A 98 9.27 -4.50 1.80
C LEU A 98 10.13 -3.76 0.77
N ARG A 99 11.44 -3.96 0.77
CA ARG A 99 12.34 -3.41 -0.26
C ARG A 99 12.03 -3.96 -1.64
N SER A 100 11.78 -5.26 -1.73
CA SER A 100 11.44 -5.92 -3.01
C SER A 100 10.09 -5.43 -3.53
N ALA A 101 9.08 -5.33 -2.66
CA ALA A 101 7.79 -4.74 -2.98
C ALA A 101 7.92 -3.27 -3.46
N SER A 102 8.69 -2.44 -2.76
CA SER A 102 8.96 -1.06 -3.17
C SER A 102 9.65 -0.96 -4.53
N GLY A 103 10.57 -1.87 -4.85
CA GLY A 103 11.19 -1.94 -6.17
C GLY A 103 10.17 -2.14 -7.31
N LEU A 104 9.17 -2.99 -7.10
CA LEU A 104 8.07 -3.19 -8.04
C LEU A 104 7.21 -1.93 -8.20
N LEU A 105 6.92 -1.23 -7.09
CA LEU A 105 6.18 0.02 -7.13
C LEU A 105 6.92 1.12 -7.89
N VAL A 106 8.22 1.32 -7.63
CA VAL A 106 9.06 2.27 -8.35
C VAL A 106 9.13 1.93 -9.83
N GLY A 107 9.35 0.66 -10.16
CA GLY A 107 9.37 0.19 -11.54
C GLY A 107 8.04 0.39 -12.27
N ALA A 108 6.91 0.22 -11.57
CA ALA A 108 5.58 0.49 -12.12
C ALA A 108 5.33 1.99 -12.32
N GLN A 109 5.73 2.82 -11.36
CA GLN A 109 5.62 4.27 -11.43
C GLN A 109 6.36 4.82 -12.66
N GLY A 110 7.58 4.35 -12.93
CA GLY A 110 8.36 4.78 -14.09
C GLY A 110 7.75 4.44 -15.46
N ARG A 111 6.70 3.61 -15.52
CA ARG A 111 5.96 3.32 -16.75
C ARG A 111 4.76 4.24 -16.97
N ILE A 112 4.42 5.11 -16.01
CA ILE A 112 3.32 6.05 -16.17
C ILE A 112 3.78 7.20 -17.07
N GLY A 113 3.06 7.47 -18.15
CA GLY A 113 3.49 8.39 -19.22
C GLY A 113 3.93 9.78 -18.75
N ILE A 114 3.24 10.36 -17.76
CA ILE A 114 3.57 11.69 -17.22
C ILE A 114 4.90 11.73 -16.44
N THR A 115 5.42 10.58 -16.01
CA THR A 115 6.66 10.53 -15.23
C THR A 115 7.90 10.82 -16.06
N GLY A 116 7.84 10.62 -17.38
CA GLY A 116 8.89 11.06 -18.30
C GLY A 116 9.04 12.58 -18.30
N ASP A 117 7.92 13.29 -18.24
CA ASP A 117 7.87 14.77 -18.19
C ASP A 117 8.26 15.32 -16.81
N SER A 118 8.22 14.47 -15.77
CA SER A 118 8.42 14.86 -14.37
C SER A 118 9.78 14.42 -13.77
N GLY A 119 10.74 13.98 -14.59
CA GLY A 119 12.09 13.57 -14.11
C GLY A 119 12.41 12.07 -14.18
N GLY A 120 11.74 11.32 -15.05
CA GLY A 120 12.11 9.95 -15.40
C GLY A 120 11.61 8.87 -14.44
N GLY A 121 10.57 9.13 -13.64
CA GLY A 121 9.93 8.13 -12.79
C GLY A 121 10.69 7.73 -11.52
N HIS A 122 11.74 8.47 -11.18
CA HIS A 122 12.43 8.30 -9.90
C HIS A 122 11.52 8.78 -8.76
N VAL A 123 11.37 7.94 -7.73
CA VAL A 123 10.72 8.37 -6.50
C VAL A 123 11.76 9.16 -5.71
N ALA A 124 11.56 10.48 -5.60
CA ALA A 124 12.33 11.28 -4.69
C ALA A 124 12.00 10.83 -3.26
N SER A 125 13.03 10.44 -2.50
CA SER A 125 12.87 10.21 -1.07
C SER A 125 12.59 11.55 -0.41
N ALA A 126 11.35 11.76 0.02
CA ALA A 126 10.92 12.94 0.76
C ALA A 126 11.10 12.75 2.27
N ASP A 127 11.90 11.77 2.70
CA ASP A 127 12.51 11.82 4.02
C ASP A 127 13.61 12.90 3.99
N GLY A 128 13.15 14.12 4.24
CA GLY A 128 14.04 15.17 4.69
C GLY A 128 14.90 14.66 5.84
N MET A 129 16.13 15.17 5.89
CA MET A 129 16.82 15.34 7.17
C MET A 129 15.87 15.86 8.24
#